data_AF-A0A9E5LCG7-F1
#
_entry.id   AF-A0A9E5LCG7-F1
#
_cell.length_a   1.000
_cell.length_b   1.000
_cell.length_c   1.000
_cell.angle_alpha   90.00
_cell.angle_beta   90.00
_cell.angle_gamma   90.00
#
_symmetry.space_group_name_H-M   'P 1'
#
loop_
_entity.id
_entity.type
_entity.pdbx_description
1 polymer ?
#
loop_
_entity_poly.entity_id
_entity_poly.type
_entity_poly.pdbx_seq_one_letter_code
_entity_poly.pdbx_strand_id
1 'polypeptide(L)' 'CGAHLQAGRDHPRSAVVHHLKPHKGDLELFFDLHNLQSVCWTCHSGDIQSTEAMGYDRIIGADGWPIDPKHPYVT' A
#
# COMPACT_ATOMS: atom_id res chain seq x y z
N CYS A 1 6.87 4.80 -2.92
CA CYS A 1 7.58 4.89 -4.22
C CYS A 1 8.57 6.08 -4.32
N GLY A 2 8.70 6.96 -3.31
CA GLY A 2 9.64 8.10 -3.39
C GLY A 2 9.19 9.26 -4.29
N ALA A 3 7.99 9.19 -4.87
CA ALA A 3 7.44 10.28 -5.65
C ALA A 3 7.04 11.47 -4.77
N HIS A 4 7.29 12.70 -5.24
CA HIS A 4 6.70 13.89 -4.64
C HIS A 4 5.18 13.85 -4.80
N LEU A 5 4.49 14.01 -3.67
CA LEU A 5 3.03 14.06 -3.63
C LEU A 5 2.53 15.40 -4.19
N GLN A 6 1.39 15.35 -4.87
CA GLN A 6 0.75 16.52 -5.47
C GLN A 6 -0.61 16.78 -4.84
N ALA A 7 -0.99 18.05 -4.78
CA ALA A 7 -2.35 18.45 -4.43
C ALA A 7 -3.31 18.18 -5.61
N GLY A 8 -4.60 18.02 -5.32
CA GLY A 8 -5.64 17.69 -6.30
C GLY A 8 -6.05 16.22 -6.25
N ARG A 9 -7.12 15.85 -6.97
CA ARG A 9 -7.74 14.52 -6.90
C ARG A 9 -7.52 13.64 -8.13
N ASP A 10 -7.21 14.26 -9.27
CA ASP A 10 -7.20 13.60 -10.58
C ASP A 10 -5.77 13.41 -11.13
N HIS A 11 -4.80 13.16 -10.26
CA HIS A 11 -3.42 12.90 -10.66
C HIS A 11 -2.91 11.59 -10.04
N PRO A 12 -2.10 10.77 -10.76
CA PRO A 12 -1.49 9.55 -10.23
C PRO A 12 -0.68 9.77 -8.93
N ARG A 13 -0.13 10.98 -8.76
CA ARG A 13 0.62 11.41 -7.57
C ARG A 13 -0.20 12.19 -6.54
N SER A 14 -1.52 12.26 -6.71
CA SER A 14 -2.40 12.89 -5.71
C SER A 14 -2.16 12.29 -4.34
N ALA A 15 -1.95 13.15 -3.34
CA ALA A 15 -1.78 12.73 -1.96
C ALA A 15 -3.08 12.11 -1.42
N VAL A 16 -2.99 10.93 -0.83
CA VAL A 16 -4.09 10.30 -0.09
C VAL A 16 -3.60 9.79 1.25
N VAL A 17 -4.51 9.70 2.21
CA VAL A 17 -4.24 9.14 3.54
C VAL A 17 -4.49 7.63 3.48
N HIS A 18 -3.51 6.86 3.92
CA HIS A 18 -3.54 5.42 4.03
C HIS A 18 -3.44 4.99 5.50
N HIS A 19 -4.24 4.01 5.90
CA HIS A 19 -4.11 3.36 7.22
C HIS A 19 -3.11 2.20 7.16
N LEU A 20 -2.00 2.27 7.89
CA LEU A 20 -0.96 1.22 7.93
C LEU A 20 -1.52 -0.14 8.38
N LYS A 21 -2.45 -0.12 9.34
CA LYS A 21 -3.28 -1.24 9.76
C LYS A 21 -4.72 -0.94 9.33
N PRO A 22 -5.35 -1.82 8.53
CA PRO A 22 -6.74 -1.65 8.14
C PRO A 22 -7.65 -1.56 9.38
N HIS A 23 -8.38 -0.45 9.48
CA HIS A 23 -9.21 -0.18 10.67
C HIS A 23 -10.42 -1.11 10.77
N LYS A 24 -10.98 -1.60 9.66
CA LYS A 24 -12.11 -2.56 9.63
C LYS A 24 -13.31 -2.19 10.53
N GLY A 25 -13.58 -0.89 10.66
CA GLY A 25 -14.65 -0.34 11.51
C GLY A 25 -14.22 0.01 12.93
N ASP A 26 -13.00 -0.33 13.34
CA ASP A 26 -12.39 0.13 14.60
C ASP A 26 -12.09 1.64 14.52
N LEU A 27 -12.72 2.43 15.38
CA LEU A 27 -12.55 3.88 15.41
C LEU A 27 -11.23 4.31 16.05
N GLU A 28 -10.69 3.52 16.99
CA GLU A 28 -9.38 3.83 17.58
C GLU A 28 -8.30 3.74 16.51
N LEU A 29 -8.32 2.69 15.68
CA LEU A 29 -7.42 2.56 14.54
C LEU A 29 -7.68 3.60 13.44
N PHE A 30 -8.93 4.02 13.26
CA PHE A 30 -9.29 5.01 12.25
C PHE A 30 -8.70 6.40 12.57
N PHE A 31 -8.70 6.77 13.86
CA PHE A 31 -8.23 8.07 14.34
C PHE A 31 -6.78 8.08 14.87
N ASP A 32 -6.13 6.92 15.00
CA ASP A 32 -4.73 6.86 15.43
C ASP A 32 -3.80 7.49 14.39
N LEU A 33 -3.20 8.64 14.75
CA LEU A 33 -2.25 9.35 13.90
C LEU A 33 -1.01 8.51 13.55
N HIS A 34 -0.61 7.58 14.42
CA HIS A 34 0.51 6.66 14.15
C HIS A 34 0.13 5.55 13.17
N ASN A 35 -1.17 5.36 12.92
CA ASN A 35 -1.69 4.44 11.93
C ASN A 35 -1.87 5.10 10.55
N LEU A 36 -1.59 6.40 10.39
CA LEU A 36 -1.81 7.12 9.13
C LEU A 36 -0.49 7.40 8.39
N GLN A 37 -0.50 7.23 7.07
CA GLN A 37 0.60 7.59 6.18
C GLN A 37 0.09 8.33 4.94
N SER A 38 0.80 9.38 4.51
CA SER A 38 0.55 10.01 3.21
C SER A 38 1.24 9.24 2.09
N VAL A 39 0.48 8.82 1.10
CA VAL A 39 0.97 8.08 -0.09
C VAL A 39 0.38 8.69 -1.37
N CYS A 40 0.91 8.33 -2.53
CA CYS A 40 0.27 8.70 -3.79
C CYS A 40 -0.90 7.78 -4.12
N TRP A 41 -1.87 8.31 -4.86
CA TRP A 41 -3.02 7.56 -5.36
C TRP A 41 -2.62 6.25 -6.04
N THR A 42 -1.65 6.27 -6.96
CA THR A 42 -1.22 5.05 -7.68
C THR A 42 -0.71 3.94 -6.76
N CYS A 43 0.08 4.27 -5.73
CA CYS A 43 0.52 3.26 -4.78
C CYS A 43 -0.64 2.79 -3.90
N HIS A 44 -1.49 3.71 -3.45
CA HIS A 44 -2.65 3.40 -2.60
C HIS A 44 -3.61 2.43 -3.29
N SER A 45 -4.07 2.74 -4.50
CA SER A 45 -5.02 1.92 -5.26
C SER A 45 -4.36 0.76 -6.03
N GLY A 46 -3.06 0.56 -5.85
CA GLY A 46 -2.26 -0.43 -6.58
C GLY A 46 -1.62 -1.41 -5.62
N ASP A 47 -0.30 -1.31 -5.48
CA ASP A 47 0.52 -2.27 -4.73
C ASP A 47 0.08 -2.40 -3.27
N ILE A 48 -0.29 -1.29 -2.61
CA ILE A 48 -0.73 -1.30 -1.20
C ILE A 48 -2.03 -2.09 -1.08
N GLN A 49 -3.08 -1.69 -1.81
CA GLN A 49 -4.37 -2.39 -1.78
C GLN A 49 -4.23 -3.88 -2.15
N SER A 50 -3.41 -4.20 -3.16
CA SER A 50 -3.16 -5.59 -3.55
C SER A 50 -2.51 -6.40 -2.42
N THR A 51 -1.51 -5.82 -1.77
CA THR A 51 -0.77 -6.47 -0.67
C THR A 51 -1.68 -6.69 0.54
N GLU A 52 -2.54 -5.72 0.88
CA GLU A 52 -3.54 -5.88 1.94
C GLU A 52 -4.55 -7.00 1.65
N ALA A 53 -5.00 -7.09 0.40
CA ALA A 53 -5.98 -8.10 -0.02
C ALA A 53 -5.39 -9.51 -0.05
N MET A 54 -4.14 -9.65 -0.49
CA MET A 54 -3.49 -10.95 -0.69
C MET A 54 -2.68 -11.43 0.53
N GLY A 55 -2.17 -10.51 1.34
CA GLY A 55 -1.29 -10.79 2.47
C GLY A 55 0.19 -10.96 2.12
N TYR A 56 0.57 -10.70 0.86
CA TYR A 56 1.94 -10.77 0.35
C TYR A 56 2.16 -9.76 -0.79
N ASP A 57 3.40 -9.34 -1.00
CA ASP A 57 3.84 -8.48 -2.10
C ASP A 57 4.04 -9.29 -3.40
N ARG A 58 3.74 -8.68 -4.53
CA ARG A 58 3.82 -9.25 -5.89
C ARG A 58 5.10 -8.86 -6.63
N ILE A 59 6.05 -8.17 -6.00
CA ILE A 59 7.33 -7.84 -6.63
C ILE A 59 8.04 -9.11 -7.09
N ILE A 60 8.47 -9.08 -8.36
CA ILE A 60 9.29 -10.11 -8.99
C ILE A 60 10.75 -9.64 -8.99
N GLY A 61 11.64 -10.52 -8.54
CA GLY A 61 13.09 -10.30 -8.47
C GLY A 61 13.76 -10.33 -9.83
N ALA A 62 15.04 -9.99 -9.86
CA ALA A 62 15.85 -10.00 -11.08
C ALA A 62 16.05 -11.41 -11.68
N ASP A 63 15.81 -12.45 -10.88
CA ASP A 63 15.83 -13.86 -11.25
C ASP A 63 14.50 -14.35 -11.84
N GLY A 64 13.49 -13.47 -11.92
CA GLY A 64 12.16 -13.79 -12.44
C GLY A 64 11.23 -14.48 -11.43
N TRP A 65 11.64 -14.64 -10.17
CA TRP A 65 10.83 -15.24 -9.11
C TRP A 65 10.30 -14.19 -8.13
N PRO A 66 9.15 -14.41 -7.47
CA PRO A 66 8.65 -13.50 -6.45
C PRO A 66 9.64 -13.38 -5.28
N ILE A 67 9.77 -12.17 -4.72
CA ILE A 67 10.71 -11.91 -3.62
C ILE A 67 10.09 -12.08 -2.23
N ASP A 68 8.77 -11.99 -2.12
CA ASP A 68 8.09 -12.14 -0.83
C ASP A 68 8.01 -13.63 -0.47
N PRO A 69 8.59 -14.08 0.67
CA PRO A 69 8.49 -15.47 1.12
C PRO A 69 7.06 -15.98 1.32
N LYS A 70 6.09 -15.09 1.50
CA LYS A 70 4.67 -15.45 1.61
C LYS A 70 4.01 -15.68 0.26
N HIS A 71 4.68 -15.37 -0.85
CA HIS A 71 4.12 -15.58 -2.18
C HIS A 71 3.96 -17.10 -2.45
N PRO A 72 2.82 -17.58 -2.96
CA PRO A 72 2.53 -19.01 -3.13
C PRO A 72 3.49 -19.83 -4.00
N TYR A 73 4.43 -19.19 -4.71
CA TYR A 73 5.39 -19.83 -5.60
C TYR A 73 6.82 -19.79 -5.06
N VAL A 74 7.03 -19.23 -3.87
CA VAL A 74 8.33 -19.18 -3.16
C VAL A 74 8.47 -20.35 -2.17
N THR A 75 7.54 -21.33 -2.23
CA THR A 75 7.51 -22.55 -1.39
C THR A 75 8.87 -23.21 -1.20
#